data_AF-A0A925YU43-F1
#
_entry.id   AF-A0A925YU43-F1
#
_cell.length_a   1.000
_cell.length_b   1.000
_cell.length_c   1.000
_cell.angle_alpha   90.00
_cell.angle_beta   90.00
_cell.angle_gamma   90.00
#
_symmetry.space_group_name_H-M   'P 1'
#
loop_
_entity.id
_entity.type
_entity.pdbx_description
1 polymer ?
#
loop_
_entity_poly.entity_id
_entity_poly.type
_entity_poly.pdbx_seq_one_letter_code
_entity_poly.pdbx_strand_id
1 'polypeptide(L)'
;SHEGCIEQIDRLFRTQMYGGTGLTFDDAGRVRIDDWEMTADVQAAVAELWPQVNTDNLAALTDIVGYRSEFLKLFGFGIPGIDYEKDIDPHVELPA
;
A
#
# COMPACT_ATOMS: atom_id res chain seq x y z
N SER A 1 -0.28 7.75 8.27
CA SER A 1 -1.49 6.91 8.08
C SER A 1 -1.26 5.85 6.98
N HIS A 2 -0.06 5.25 6.91
CA HIS A 2 0.24 4.30 5.84
C HIS A 2 -0.48 2.96 6.05
N GLU A 3 -1.04 2.41 4.97
CA GLU A 3 -1.72 1.11 4.93
C GLU A 3 -1.27 0.36 3.67
N GLY A 4 -1.09 -0.96 3.78
CA GLY A 4 -0.94 -1.86 2.65
C GLY A 4 -2.28 -2.39 2.16
N CYS A 5 -2.24 -3.29 1.16
CA CYS A 5 -3.47 -3.85 0.58
C CYS A 5 -4.33 -4.57 1.63
N ILE A 6 -3.72 -5.34 2.53
CA ILE A 6 -4.47 -6.14 3.50
C ILE A 6 -5.12 -5.26 4.57
N GLU A 7 -4.44 -4.21 5.03
CA GLU A 7 -4.99 -3.26 5.99
C GLU A 7 -6.16 -2.48 5.40
N GLN A 8 -6.07 -2.05 4.13
CA GLN A 8 -7.17 -1.37 3.46
C GLN A 8 -8.41 -2.28 3.31
N ILE A 9 -8.22 -3.54 2.92
CA ILE A 9 -9.34 -4.48 2.78
C ILE A 9 -9.91 -4.86 4.15
N ASP A 10 -9.08 -5.08 5.18
CA ASP A 10 -9.56 -5.28 6.55
C ASP A 10 -10.43 -4.09 6.99
N ARG A 11 -9.92 -2.86 6.83
CA ARG A 11 -10.62 -1.64 7.25
C ARG A 11 -11.93 -1.47 6.49
N LEU A 12 -11.97 -1.74 5.19
CA LEU A 12 -13.20 -1.73 4.41
C LEU A 12 -14.25 -2.68 5.01
N PHE A 13 -13.86 -3.93 5.28
CA PHE A 13 -14.80 -4.92 5.81
C PHE A 13 -15.24 -4.59 7.24
N ARG A 14 -14.27 -4.31 8.11
CA ARG A 14 -14.48 -4.12 9.55
C ARG A 14 -15.20 -2.83 9.88
N THR A 15 -14.98 -1.76 9.13
CA THR A 15 -15.53 -0.43 9.47
C THR A 15 -16.68 -0.01 8.56
N GLN A 16 -16.69 -0.43 7.29
CA GLN A 16 -17.75 -0.04 6.34
C GLN A 16 -18.76 -1.17 6.17
N MET A 17 -18.35 -2.32 5.61
CA MET A 17 -19.32 -3.35 5.20
C MET A 17 -20.04 -4.00 6.39
N TYR A 18 -19.30 -4.27 7.47
CA TYR A 18 -19.79 -5.01 8.64
C TYR A 18 -19.60 -4.24 9.95
N GLY A 19 -19.32 -2.93 9.89
CA GLY A 19 -19.05 -2.08 11.05
C GLY A 19 -20.28 -1.67 11.88
N GLY A 20 -21.47 -2.21 11.56
CA GLY A 20 -22.73 -1.94 12.29
C GLY A 20 -23.41 -0.60 11.96
N THR A 21 -22.71 0.33 11.32
CA THR A 21 -23.25 1.62 10.85
C THR A 21 -23.69 1.60 9.38
N GLY A 22 -23.36 0.54 8.64
CA GLY A 22 -23.56 0.43 7.20
C GLY A 22 -22.49 1.17 6.39
N LEU A 23 -22.56 1.03 5.06
CA LEU A 23 -21.64 1.64 4.12
C LEU A 23 -21.86 3.16 4.02
N THR A 24 -20.78 3.93 4.13
CA THR A 24 -20.79 5.35 3.78
C THR A 24 -20.41 5.53 2.31
N PHE A 25 -21.25 6.25 1.58
CA PHE A 25 -21.04 6.52 0.16
C PHE A 25 -20.76 8.00 -0.09
N ASP A 26 -19.93 8.27 -1.09
CA ASP A 26 -19.83 9.60 -1.69
C ASP A 26 -21.00 9.90 -2.64
N ASP A 27 -21.05 11.12 -3.19
CA ASP A 27 -22.12 11.57 -4.09
C ASP A 27 -22.24 10.74 -5.38
N ALA A 28 -21.21 9.97 -5.73
CA ALA A 28 -21.20 9.07 -6.88
C ALA A 28 -21.53 7.61 -6.50
N GLY A 29 -21.89 7.35 -5.23
CA GLY A 29 -22.26 6.01 -4.76
C GLY A 29 -21.06 5.09 -4.50
N ARG A 30 -19.87 5.65 -4.19
CA ARG A 30 -18.65 4.86 -3.91
C ARG A 30 -18.30 4.87 -2.44
N VAL A 31 -17.82 3.73 -1.94
CA VAL A 31 -17.18 3.65 -0.61
C VAL A 31 -15.72 4.06 -0.77
N ARG A 32 -15.27 5.04 0.01
CA ARG A 32 -13.94 5.65 -0.10
C ARG A 32 -13.04 5.14 1.01
N ILE A 33 -12.08 4.29 0.65
CA ILE A 33 -11.01 3.80 1.53
C ILE A 33 -9.72 4.63 1.38
N ASP A 34 -9.69 5.51 0.38
CA ASP A 34 -8.64 6.50 0.13
C ASP A 34 -8.79 7.76 1.00
N ASP A 35 -9.75 7.76 1.93
CA ASP A 35 -10.06 8.88 2.82
C ASP A 35 -8.85 9.40 3.61
N TRP A 36 -7.98 8.50 4.08
CA TRP A 36 -6.76 8.87 4.79
C TRP A 36 -5.64 9.38 3.90
N GLU A 37 -5.59 8.95 2.65
CA GLU A 37 -4.62 9.43 1.65
C GLU A 37 -5.03 10.80 1.10
N MET A 38 -6.35 11.03 1.00
CA MET A 38 -6.94 12.22 0.42
C MET A 38 -7.15 13.36 1.44
N THR A 39 -6.60 13.26 2.66
CA THR A 39 -6.68 14.35 3.63
C THR A 39 -5.90 15.58 3.14
N ALA A 40 -6.38 16.78 3.50
CA ALA A 40 -5.83 18.03 2.99
C ALA A 40 -4.36 18.25 3.35
N ASP A 41 -3.93 17.82 4.54
CA ASP A 41 -2.55 17.90 5.02
C ASP A 41 -1.62 16.97 4.22
N VAL A 42 -2.03 15.74 3.95
CA VAL A 42 -1.26 14.78 3.13
C VAL A 42 -1.12 15.31 1.70
N GLN A 43 -2.23 15.72 1.08
CA GLN A 43 -2.22 16.23 -0.30
C GLN A 43 -1.41 17.52 -0.43
N ALA A 44 -1.48 18.43 0.56
CA ALA A 44 -0.68 19.65 0.56
C ALA A 44 0.83 19.35 0.64
N ALA A 45 1.24 18.43 1.54
CA ALA A 45 2.63 18.04 1.67
C ALA A 45 3.18 17.41 0.38
N VAL A 46 2.40 16.53 -0.27
CA VAL A 46 2.78 15.94 -1.56
C VAL A 46 2.91 17.02 -2.64
N ALA A 47 1.94 17.93 -2.75
CA ALA A 47 1.95 19.00 -3.75
C ALA A 47 3.14 19.97 -3.56
N GLU A 48 3.54 20.24 -2.32
CA GLU A 48 4.71 21.08 -2.01
C GLU A 48 6.03 20.41 -2.42
N LEU A 49 6.17 19.10 -2.15
CA LEU A 49 7.39 18.36 -2.46
C LEU A 49 7.53 18.03 -3.95
N TRP A 50 6.42 17.83 -4.66
CA TRP A 50 6.40 17.40 -6.06
C TRP A 50 7.32 18.19 -7.00
N PRO A 51 7.32 19.54 -7.05
CA PRO A 51 8.20 20.30 -7.93
C PRO A 51 9.68 20.30 -7.48
N GLN A 52 9.99 19.85 -6.26
CA GLN A 52 11.34 19.87 -5.69
C GLN A 52 12.12 18.58 -5.98
N VAL A 53 11.42 17.49 -6.31
CA VAL A 53 12.02 16.18 -6.54
C VAL A 53 12.82 16.17 -7.84
N ASN A 54 14.06 15.67 -7.76
CA ASN A 54 14.94 15.39 -8.87
C ASN A 54 15.77 14.13 -8.56
N THR A 55 16.60 13.71 -9.52
CA THR A 55 17.41 12.49 -9.39
C THR A 55 18.32 12.49 -8.17
N ASP A 56 18.90 13.64 -7.83
CA ASP A 56 19.91 13.74 -6.76
C ASP A 56 19.28 13.69 -5.37
N ASN A 57 18.03 14.15 -5.23
CA ASN A 57 17.35 14.24 -3.93
C ASN A 57 16.18 13.25 -3.75
N LEU A 58 15.89 12.40 -4.75
CA LEU A 58 14.75 11.48 -4.72
C LEU A 58 14.68 10.64 -3.45
N ALA A 59 15.80 10.02 -3.04
CA ALA A 59 15.84 9.18 -1.85
C ALA A 59 15.81 9.96 -0.53
N ALA A 60 16.06 11.27 -0.55
CA ALA A 60 15.97 12.13 0.62
C ALA A 60 14.56 12.71 0.82
N LEU A 61 13.85 13.00 -0.29
CA LEU A 61 12.52 13.60 -0.26
C LEU A 61 11.38 12.58 -0.34
N THR A 62 11.65 11.35 -0.76
CA THR A 62 10.62 10.31 -0.95
C THR A 62 11.09 8.98 -0.38
N ASP A 63 10.14 8.09 -0.08
CA ASP A 63 10.44 6.72 0.30
C ASP A 63 10.58 5.78 -0.92
N ILE A 64 11.47 6.13 -1.85
CA ILE A 64 11.75 5.31 -3.04
C ILE A 64 12.37 3.94 -2.67
N VAL A 65 13.05 3.86 -1.54
CA VAL A 65 13.65 2.62 -1.03
C VAL A 65 12.55 1.67 -0.56
N GLY A 66 11.60 2.17 0.25
CA GLY A 66 10.42 1.43 0.65
C GLY A 66 9.60 0.99 -0.56
N TYR A 67 9.33 1.88 -1.52
CA TYR A 67 8.61 1.54 -2.74
C TYR A 67 9.25 0.36 -3.50
N ARG A 68 10.58 0.37 -3.68
CA ARG A 68 11.29 -0.73 -4.35
C ARG A 68 11.23 -2.03 -3.53
N SER A 69 11.31 -1.93 -2.21
CA SER A 69 11.17 -3.10 -1.33
C SER A 69 9.78 -3.71 -1.43
N GLU A 70 8.72 -2.91 -1.35
CA GLU A 70 7.34 -3.38 -1.48
C GLU A 70 7.07 -3.97 -2.87
N PHE A 71 7.61 -3.38 -3.93
CA PHE A 71 7.51 -3.93 -5.28
C PHE A 71 8.13 -5.34 -5.36
N LEU A 72 9.32 -5.53 -4.79
CA LEU A 72 10.00 -6.83 -4.80
C LEU A 72 9.24 -7.91 -3.99
N LYS A 73 8.56 -7.51 -2.90
CA LYS A 73 7.74 -8.43 -2.11
C LYS A 73 6.58 -9.02 -2.90
N LEU A 74 6.03 -8.30 -3.89
CA LEU A 74 5.00 -8.83 -4.79
C LEU A 74 5.47 -10.06 -5.59
N PHE A 75 6.79 -10.18 -5.80
CA PHE A 75 7.41 -11.30 -6.50
C PHE A 75 8.09 -12.29 -5.55
N GLY A 76 7.84 -12.18 -4.24
CA GLY A 76 8.40 -13.09 -3.24
C GLY A 76 9.81 -12.74 -2.76
N PHE A 77 10.34 -11.56 -3.08
CA PHE A 77 11.70 -11.14 -2.69
C PHE A 77 11.72 -10.18 -1.50
N GLY A 78 12.80 -10.21 -0.71
CA GLY A 78 12.98 -9.34 0.45
C GLY A 78 12.01 -9.58 1.60
N ILE A 79 11.40 -10.76 1.69
CA ILE A 79 10.46 -11.14 2.74
C ILE A 79 11.25 -11.63 3.98
N PRO A 80 11.05 -11.02 5.16
CA PRO A 80 11.71 -11.46 6.38
C PRO A 80 11.35 -12.91 6.72
N GLY A 81 12.37 -13.70 7.09
CA GLY A 81 12.20 -15.11 7.46
C GLY A 81 12.31 -16.11 6.30
N ILE A 82 12.51 -15.64 5.06
CA ILE A 82 12.85 -16.49 3.92
C ILE A 82 14.39 -16.58 3.78
N ASP A 83 14.91 -17.80 3.70
CA ASP A 83 16.30 -18.06 3.32
C ASP A 83 16.41 -18.09 1.80
N TYR A 84 16.98 -17.04 1.22
CA TYR A 84 17.13 -16.88 -0.23
C TYR A 84 18.31 -17.68 -0.82
N GLU A 85 19.18 -18.26 0.01
CA GLU A 85 20.27 -19.13 -0.45
C GLU A 85 19.85 -20.60 -0.52
N LYS A 86 18.66 -20.93 0.01
CA LYS A 86 18.12 -22.27 -0.03
C LYS A 86 17.59 -22.60 -1.42
N ASP A 87 18.02 -23.74 -1.96
CA ASP A 87 17.49 -24.29 -3.21
C ASP A 87 16.01 -24.67 -3.06
N ILE A 88 15.22 -24.37 -4.09
CA ILE A 88 13.78 -24.63 -4.14
C ILE A 88 13.38 -25.22 -5.50
N ASP A 89 12.42 -26.13 -5.48
CA ASP A 89 11.78 -26.60 -6.72
C ASP A 89 10.76 -25.56 -7.19
N PRO A 90 10.90 -24.98 -8.40
CA PRO A 90 9.91 -24.05 -8.94
C PRO A 90 8.58 -24.73 -9.33
N HIS A 91 8.56 -26.07 -9.45
CA HIS A 91 7.35 -26.81 -9.77
C HIS A 91 6.53 -27.08 -8.50
N VAL A 92 5.50 -26.27 -8.29
CA VAL A 92 4.56 -26.41 -7.18
C VAL A 92 3.17 -26.69 -7.73
N GLU A 93 2.57 -27.81 -7.33
CA GLU A 93 1.18 -28.12 -7.67
C GLU A 93 0.21 -27.30 -6.82
N LEU A 94 -0.81 -26.74 -7.45
CA LEU A 94 -1.90 -26.07 -6.73
C LEU A 94 -2.97 -27.11 -6.36
N PRO A 95 -3.39 -27.16 -5.08
CA PRO A 95 -4.53 -27.99 -4.70
C PRO A 95 -5.81 -27.48 -5.38
N ALA A 96 -6.65 -28.42 -5.80
CA ALA A 96 -7.94 -28.16 -6.44
C ALA A 96 -9.03 -27.76 -5.43
#